data_AF-A0A958QPC5-F1
#
_entry.id   AF-A0A958QPC5-F1
#
_cell.length_a   1.000
_cell.length_b   1.000
_cell.length_c   1.000
_cell.angle_alpha   90.00
_cell.angle_beta   90.00
_cell.angle_gamma   90.00
#
_symmetry.space_group_name_H-M   'P 1'
#
loop_
_entity.id
_entity.type
_entity.pdbx_description
1 polymer ?
#
loop_
_entity_poly.entity_id
_entity_poly.type
_entity_poly.pdbx_seq_one_letter_code
_entity_poly.pdbx_strand_id
1 'polypeptide(L)'
;MTQNGDSQEDIRKRRKERRKHLDERLRSLYQRAQVLETELRELEDSFYRVCIFGSARIKDGSIEYQDVFTLARMMAWEGIDILTGGGPGLMEAANKGAKLGQEEASSKSLSFGLSIELDFEPEPNSHLDVKRHHHKFSSRLDDFMRLSNSIVATPGGIGTLLELFFSWQLIQVRHLTPRPIVLMDKSFWSGLDEWLREVPLGRGLVSAKDFDCIHIVDTPEEVFGIISEHRKAFALEVEKNLETKSTPPKK
;
A
#
# COMPACT_ATOMS: atom_id res chain seq x y z
N MET A 1 -17.99 47.11 40.34
CA MET A 1 -19.15 46.79 39.47
C MET A 1 -18.75 47.22 38.07
N THR A 2 -18.59 46.40 37.05
CA THR A 2 -19.19 45.10 36.69
C THR A 2 -18.16 44.34 35.86
N GLN A 3 -17.93 43.07 36.17
CA GLN A 3 -17.25 42.16 35.24
C GLN A 3 -18.21 41.95 34.06
N ASN A 4 -17.85 42.46 32.87
CA ASN A 4 -18.55 42.16 31.63
C ASN A 4 -18.23 40.71 31.25
N GLY A 5 -19.04 39.78 31.73
CA GLY A 5 -19.08 38.42 31.21
C GLY A 5 -19.65 38.45 29.81
N ASP A 6 -18.88 37.98 28.83
CA ASP A 6 -19.35 37.78 27.47
C ASP A 6 -20.67 37.02 27.45
N SER A 7 -21.65 37.49 26.68
CA SER A 7 -22.92 36.80 26.58
C SER A 7 -22.71 35.39 26.01
N GLN A 8 -23.55 34.44 26.42
CA GLN A 8 -23.56 33.08 25.88
C GLN A 8 -23.61 33.08 24.34
N GLU A 9 -24.25 34.07 23.74
CA GLU A 9 -24.36 34.26 22.29
C GLU A 9 -23.03 34.69 21.66
N ASP A 10 -22.29 35.61 22.30
CA ASP A 10 -20.98 36.07 21.82
C ASP A 10 -19.90 34.99 21.94
N ILE A 11 -19.98 34.13 22.97
CA ILE A 11 -19.12 32.95 23.10
C ILE A 11 -19.42 31.95 21.99
N ARG A 12 -20.71 31.69 21.71
CA ARG A 12 -21.13 30.77 20.64
C ARG A 12 -20.70 31.27 19.26
N LYS A 13 -20.83 32.57 19.01
CA LYS A 13 -20.41 33.21 17.76
C LYS A 13 -18.90 33.10 17.55
N ARG A 14 -18.10 33.46 18.55
CA ARG A 14 -16.63 33.33 18.50
C ARG A 14 -16.17 31.88 18.34
N ARG A 15 -16.81 30.91 19.00
CA ARG A 15 -16.51 29.48 18.81
C ARG A 15 -16.81 29.03 17.38
N LYS A 16 -17.92 29.48 16.79
CA LYS A 16 -18.29 29.17 15.41
C LYS A 16 -17.30 29.76 14.41
N GLU A 17 -16.91 31.01 14.60
CA GLU A 17 -15.90 31.70 13.78
C GLU A 17 -14.54 31.04 13.89
N ARG A 18 -14.08 30.72 15.11
CA ARG A 18 -12.81 30.00 15.33
C ARG A 18 -12.83 28.62 14.71
N ARG A 19 -13.92 27.86 14.83
CA ARG A 19 -14.07 26.55 14.18
C ARG A 19 -13.95 26.68 12.67
N LYS A 20 -14.70 27.61 12.06
CA LYS A 20 -14.65 27.86 10.62
C LYS A 20 -13.23 28.19 10.15
N HIS A 21 -12.54 29.07 10.87
CA HIS A 21 -11.16 29.45 10.56
C HIS A 21 -10.18 28.26 10.65
N LEU A 22 -10.32 27.41 11.67
CA LEU A 22 -9.49 26.20 11.82
C LEU A 22 -9.78 25.18 10.72
N ASP A 23 -11.06 24.98 10.36
CA ASP A 23 -11.47 24.07 9.28
C ASP A 23 -10.91 24.53 7.92
N GLU A 24 -10.93 25.84 7.63
CA GLU A 24 -10.36 26.41 6.41
C GLU A 24 -8.83 26.21 6.34
N ARG A 25 -8.12 26.42 7.45
CA ARG A 25 -6.68 26.17 7.53
C ARG A 25 -6.35 24.69 7.34
N LEU A 26 -7.12 23.81 7.95
CA LEU A 26 -6.94 22.36 7.80
C LEU A 26 -7.13 21.92 6.34
N ARG A 27 -8.16 22.43 5.66
CA ARG A 27 -8.38 22.17 4.22
C ARG A 27 -7.21 22.66 3.36
N SER A 28 -6.70 23.86 3.63
CA SER A 28 -5.54 24.40 2.91
C SER A 28 -4.30 23.52 3.09
N LEU A 29 -4.08 22.99 4.30
CA LEU A 29 -2.98 22.05 4.55
C LEU A 29 -3.13 20.76 3.74
N TYR A 30 -4.34 20.19 3.68
CA TYR A 30 -4.59 18.98 2.88
C TYR A 30 -4.38 19.20 1.38
N GLN A 31 -4.82 20.33 0.83
CA GLN A 31 -4.58 20.66 -0.58
C GLN A 31 -3.07 20.78 -0.89
N ARG A 32 -2.31 21.39 0.01
CA ARG A 32 -0.85 21.50 -0.16
C ARG A 32 -0.16 20.14 -0.05
N ALA A 33 -0.59 19.30 0.89
CA ALA A 33 -0.10 17.92 1.00
C ALA A 33 -0.36 17.13 -0.28
N GLN A 34 -1.57 17.24 -0.85
CA GLN A 34 -1.93 16.55 -2.09
C GLN A 34 -1.05 16.96 -3.29
N VAL A 35 -0.71 18.26 -3.41
CA VAL A 35 0.21 18.72 -4.47
C VAL A 35 1.60 18.09 -4.28
N LEU A 36 2.12 18.10 -3.06
CA LEU A 36 3.43 17.50 -2.76
C LEU A 36 3.43 15.98 -2.97
N GLU A 37 2.35 15.28 -2.61
CA GLU A 37 2.19 13.85 -2.86
C GLU A 37 2.20 13.52 -4.35
N THR A 38 1.60 14.39 -5.16
CA THR A 38 1.59 14.26 -6.63
C THR A 38 3.01 14.42 -7.18
N GLU A 39 3.74 15.47 -6.77
CA GLU A 39 5.13 15.69 -7.20
C GLU A 39 6.06 14.56 -6.73
N LEU A 40 5.89 14.06 -5.51
CA LEU A 40 6.65 12.91 -5.00
C LEU A 40 6.39 11.64 -5.80
N ARG A 41 5.13 11.39 -6.19
CA ARG A 41 4.78 10.23 -7.02
C ARG A 41 5.52 10.27 -8.36
N GLU A 42 5.59 11.43 -9.02
CA GLU A 42 6.31 11.56 -10.30
C GLU A 42 7.81 11.21 -10.18
N LEU A 43 8.41 11.45 -9.02
CA LEU A 43 9.81 11.08 -8.75
C LEU A 43 9.97 9.58 -8.46
N GLU A 44 8.94 8.96 -7.90
CA GLU A 44 8.91 7.54 -7.54
C GLU A 44 8.48 6.63 -8.72
N ASP A 45 7.87 7.20 -9.78
CA ASP A 45 7.36 6.49 -10.97
C ASP A 45 8.44 5.76 -11.80
N SER A 46 9.72 5.88 -11.46
CA SER A 46 10.79 5.09 -12.11
C SER A 46 11.05 3.73 -11.45
N PHE A 47 10.54 3.51 -10.23
CA PHE A 47 10.76 2.28 -9.47
C PHE A 47 9.50 1.43 -9.44
N TYR A 48 9.68 0.12 -9.60
CA TYR A 48 8.58 -0.82 -9.46
C TYR A 48 8.62 -1.49 -8.10
N ARG A 49 7.56 -1.30 -7.31
CA ARG A 49 7.46 -1.76 -5.92
C ARG A 49 6.24 -2.63 -5.70
N VAL A 50 6.45 -3.73 -5.01
CA VAL A 50 5.38 -4.66 -4.60
C VAL A 50 5.13 -4.50 -3.11
N CYS A 51 3.88 -4.27 -2.74
CA CYS A 51 3.47 -4.28 -1.34
C CYS A 51 3.02 -5.67 -0.94
N ILE A 52 3.61 -6.23 0.12
CA ILE A 52 3.25 -7.54 0.66
C ILE A 52 2.61 -7.35 2.03
N PHE A 53 1.35 -7.74 2.13
CA PHE A 53 0.57 -7.75 3.38
C PHE A 53 0.42 -9.18 3.88
N GLY A 54 0.44 -9.36 5.21
CA GLY A 54 0.36 -10.69 5.80
C GLY A 54 0.35 -10.69 7.33
N SER A 55 0.12 -11.86 7.91
CA SER A 55 0.04 -12.05 9.35
C SER A 55 1.35 -11.71 10.07
N ALA A 56 1.25 -10.88 11.12
CA ALA A 56 2.33 -10.66 12.08
C ALA A 56 2.56 -11.85 13.04
N ARG A 57 1.68 -12.86 13.00
CA ARG A 57 1.65 -13.97 13.99
C ARG A 57 2.21 -15.29 13.46
N ILE A 58 2.31 -15.43 12.14
CA ILE A 58 2.90 -16.62 11.51
C ILE A 58 4.42 -16.55 11.71
N LYS A 59 5.03 -17.65 12.13
CA LYS A 59 6.45 -17.70 12.51
C LYS A 59 7.31 -18.38 11.45
N ASP A 60 8.61 -18.16 11.57
CA ASP A 60 9.64 -18.91 10.85
C ASP A 60 9.43 -20.43 11.07
N GLY A 61 9.55 -21.21 9.99
CA GLY A 61 9.30 -22.65 9.93
C GLY A 61 7.92 -23.06 9.40
N SER A 62 7.01 -22.13 9.15
CA SER A 62 5.74 -22.40 8.45
C SER A 62 5.92 -22.35 6.93
N ILE A 63 5.00 -23.00 6.19
CA ILE A 63 5.03 -22.98 4.73
C ILE A 63 4.77 -21.56 4.20
N GLU A 64 3.84 -20.84 4.82
CA GLU A 64 3.48 -19.47 4.45
C GLU A 64 4.67 -18.53 4.63
N TYR A 65 5.44 -18.67 5.70
CA TYR A 65 6.67 -17.88 5.90
C TYR A 65 7.69 -18.17 4.80
N GLN A 66 7.89 -19.44 4.46
CA GLN A 66 8.85 -19.84 3.44
C GLN A 66 8.44 -19.38 2.03
N ASP A 67 7.15 -19.44 1.72
CA ASP A 67 6.60 -18.99 0.44
C ASP A 67 6.76 -17.49 0.28
N VAL A 68 6.42 -16.70 1.31
CA VAL A 68 6.60 -15.25 1.29
C VAL A 68 8.06 -14.85 1.20
N PHE A 69 8.94 -15.55 1.93
CA PHE A 69 10.39 -15.36 1.83
C PHE A 69 10.89 -15.62 0.40
N THR A 70 10.47 -16.73 -0.20
CA THR A 70 10.89 -17.16 -1.54
C THR A 70 10.40 -16.17 -2.59
N LEU A 71 9.13 -15.76 -2.50
CA LEU A 71 8.54 -14.76 -3.37
C LEU A 71 9.31 -13.43 -3.35
N ALA A 72 9.57 -12.90 -2.16
CA ALA A 72 10.25 -11.61 -2.01
C ALA A 72 11.71 -11.67 -2.50
N ARG A 73 12.39 -12.81 -2.30
CA ARG A 73 13.72 -13.07 -2.84
C ARG A 73 13.72 -13.04 -4.37
N MET A 74 12.78 -13.73 -5.03
CA MET A 74 12.65 -13.75 -6.49
C MET A 74 12.40 -12.35 -7.06
N MET A 75 11.55 -11.57 -6.41
CA MET A 75 11.27 -10.18 -6.80
C MET A 75 12.51 -9.28 -6.65
N ALA A 76 13.16 -9.32 -5.49
CA ALA A 76 14.35 -8.52 -5.23
C ALA A 76 15.51 -8.88 -6.16
N TRP A 77 15.67 -10.16 -6.50
CA TRP A 77 16.63 -10.62 -7.51
C TRP A 77 16.46 -9.87 -8.85
N GLU A 78 15.23 -9.63 -9.27
CA GLU A 78 14.88 -8.90 -10.49
C GLU A 78 14.90 -7.36 -10.35
N GLY A 79 15.33 -6.86 -9.20
CA GLY A 79 15.38 -5.42 -8.90
C GLY A 79 14.02 -4.82 -8.57
N ILE A 80 13.06 -5.62 -8.08
CA ILE A 80 11.76 -5.13 -7.59
C ILE A 80 11.87 -4.77 -6.12
N ASP A 81 11.42 -3.58 -5.76
CA ASP A 81 11.36 -3.15 -4.36
C ASP A 81 10.26 -3.88 -3.60
N ILE A 82 10.52 -4.21 -2.33
CA ILE A 82 9.56 -4.86 -1.44
C ILE A 82 9.11 -3.89 -0.36
N LEU A 83 7.80 -3.70 -0.23
CA LEU A 83 7.16 -2.83 0.76
C LEU A 83 6.33 -3.66 1.73
N THR A 84 6.55 -3.46 3.03
CA THR A 84 5.78 -4.13 4.08
C THR A 84 5.45 -3.12 5.20
N GLY A 85 4.73 -3.58 6.22
CA GLY A 85 4.56 -2.84 7.47
C GLY A 85 5.79 -2.82 8.38
N GLY A 86 6.86 -3.55 8.04
CA GLY A 86 8.09 -3.65 8.82
C GLY A 86 7.97 -4.45 10.12
N GLY A 87 6.80 -5.03 10.42
CA GLY A 87 6.58 -5.84 11.61
C GLY A 87 7.15 -7.27 11.52
N PRO A 88 6.84 -8.13 12.50
CA PRO A 88 7.26 -9.54 12.51
C PRO A 88 6.42 -10.40 11.55
N GLY A 89 6.70 -11.70 11.52
CA GLY A 89 5.94 -12.71 10.80
C GLY A 89 6.10 -12.61 9.28
N LEU A 90 5.01 -12.62 8.52
CA LEU A 90 5.10 -12.60 7.06
C LEU A 90 5.69 -11.31 6.50
N MET A 91 5.56 -10.19 7.23
CA MET A 91 6.25 -8.94 6.86
C MET A 91 7.77 -9.11 6.97
N GLU A 92 8.25 -9.69 8.07
CA GLU A 92 9.67 -10.01 8.25
C GLU A 92 10.15 -11.02 7.20
N ALA A 93 9.38 -12.07 6.92
CA ALA A 93 9.71 -13.05 5.87
C ALA A 93 9.97 -12.36 4.52
N ALA A 94 9.07 -11.46 4.13
CA ALA A 94 9.21 -10.69 2.91
C ALA A 94 10.46 -9.80 2.93
N ASN A 95 10.69 -9.04 4.00
CA ASN A 95 11.86 -8.17 4.09
C ASN A 95 13.17 -8.98 4.11
N LYS A 96 13.22 -10.11 4.80
CA LYS A 96 14.36 -11.02 4.87
C LYS A 96 14.65 -11.65 3.50
N GLY A 97 13.62 -12.10 2.80
CA GLY A 97 13.73 -12.61 1.43
C GLY A 97 14.25 -11.56 0.47
N ALA A 98 13.73 -10.34 0.56
CA ALA A 98 14.16 -9.21 -0.26
C ALA A 98 15.66 -8.91 -0.06
N LYS A 99 16.14 -8.93 1.19
CA LYS A 99 17.57 -8.75 1.50
C LYS A 99 18.46 -9.81 0.87
N LEU A 100 18.07 -11.07 0.96
CA LEU A 100 18.85 -12.14 0.34
C LEU A 100 18.87 -11.99 -1.19
N GLY A 101 17.72 -11.73 -1.82
CA GLY A 101 17.65 -11.55 -3.28
C GLY A 101 18.48 -10.36 -3.77
N GLN A 102 18.47 -9.26 -3.00
CA GLN A 102 19.32 -8.09 -3.25
C GLN A 102 20.81 -8.46 -3.25
N GLU A 103 21.26 -9.19 -2.23
CA GLU A 103 22.66 -9.60 -2.08
C GLU A 103 23.10 -10.57 -3.18
N GLU A 104 22.30 -11.60 -3.46
CA GLU A 104 22.65 -12.65 -4.42
C GLU A 104 22.73 -12.14 -5.86
N ALA A 105 21.84 -11.22 -6.26
CA ALA A 105 21.83 -10.64 -7.59
C ALA A 105 22.65 -9.34 -7.70
N SER A 106 23.19 -8.83 -6.57
CA SER A 106 23.71 -7.46 -6.47
C SER A 106 22.74 -6.42 -7.06
N SER A 107 21.44 -6.64 -6.84
CA SER A 107 20.39 -5.80 -7.40
C SER A 107 20.28 -4.48 -6.61
N LYS A 108 19.63 -3.48 -7.22
CA LYS A 108 19.34 -2.19 -6.56
C LYS A 108 17.98 -2.18 -5.85
N SER A 109 17.32 -3.33 -5.71
CA SER A 109 16.05 -3.40 -4.98
C SER A 109 16.24 -2.96 -3.53
N LEU A 110 15.22 -2.31 -2.97
CA LEU A 110 15.20 -1.89 -1.57
C LEU A 110 14.07 -2.60 -0.81
N SER A 111 14.35 -2.91 0.46
CA SER A 111 13.39 -3.43 1.43
C SER A 111 12.84 -2.29 2.30
N PHE A 112 11.55 -2.01 2.19
CA PHE A 112 10.86 -0.93 2.91
C PHE A 112 9.98 -1.46 4.05
N GLY A 113 9.93 -0.71 5.14
CA GLY A 113 9.00 -0.92 6.25
C GLY A 113 8.28 0.36 6.63
N LEU A 114 6.95 0.38 6.48
CA LEU A 114 6.08 1.45 6.95
C LEU A 114 5.48 1.08 8.30
N SER A 115 6.18 1.44 9.37
CA SER A 115 5.71 1.21 10.74
C SER A 115 4.68 2.26 11.17
N ILE A 116 3.82 1.90 12.13
CA ILE A 116 2.95 2.85 12.84
C ILE A 116 3.44 2.96 14.29
N GLU A 117 3.30 4.14 14.88
CA GLU A 117 3.57 4.32 16.31
C GLU A 117 2.37 3.82 17.12
N LEU A 118 2.57 2.76 17.89
CA LEU A 118 1.65 2.30 18.94
C LEU A 118 2.43 2.08 20.23
N ASP A 119 1.77 2.28 21.38
CA ASP A 119 2.35 2.09 22.71
C ASP A 119 2.94 0.68 22.95
N PHE A 120 2.53 -0.31 22.13
CA PHE A 120 2.92 -1.71 22.23
C PHE A 120 3.47 -2.28 20.92
N GLU A 121 3.81 -1.44 19.94
CA GLU A 121 4.34 -1.92 18.66
C GLU A 121 5.73 -2.55 18.89
N PRO A 122 6.01 -3.77 18.39
CA PRO A 122 7.37 -4.26 18.31
C PRO A 122 8.22 -3.36 17.40
N GLU A 123 9.51 -3.25 17.72
CA GLU A 123 10.49 -2.59 16.84
C GLU A 123 10.43 -3.17 15.42
N PRO A 124 10.60 -2.32 14.38
CA PRO A 124 10.66 -2.82 13.00
C PRO A 124 11.77 -3.87 12.83
N ASN A 125 11.52 -4.86 11.99
CA ASN A 125 12.48 -5.93 11.73
C ASN A 125 13.82 -5.40 11.17
N SER A 126 14.88 -6.19 11.30
CA SER A 126 16.25 -5.80 10.98
C SER A 126 16.57 -5.85 9.48
N HIS A 127 15.64 -6.29 8.63
CA HIS A 127 15.85 -6.54 7.20
C HIS A 127 15.39 -5.36 6.32
N LEU A 128 15.32 -4.15 6.88
CA LEU A 128 14.83 -2.95 6.20
C LEU A 128 15.98 -2.04 5.75
N ASP A 129 15.96 -1.64 4.49
CA ASP A 129 16.77 -0.53 3.96
C ASP A 129 16.18 0.83 4.31
N VAL A 130 14.86 0.92 4.16
CA VAL A 130 14.13 2.17 4.33
C VAL A 130 13.05 1.99 5.38
N LYS A 131 13.11 2.81 6.42
CA LYS A 131 12.12 2.83 7.50
C LYS A 131 11.33 4.14 7.42
N ARG A 132 10.01 4.05 7.34
CA ARG A 132 9.11 5.19 7.55
C ARG A 132 8.26 4.93 8.79
N HIS A 133 8.16 5.96 9.62
CA HIS A 133 7.40 5.93 10.86
C HIS A 133 6.19 6.84 10.72
N HIS A 134 5.00 6.29 10.92
CA HIS A 134 3.75 7.03 10.83
C HIS A 134 3.12 7.22 12.22
N HIS A 135 2.55 8.40 12.46
CA HIS A 135 1.76 8.68 13.66
C HIS A 135 0.25 8.45 13.45
N LYS A 136 -0.19 8.26 12.19
CA LYS A 136 -1.60 8.10 11.82
C LYS A 136 -1.74 6.90 10.89
N PHE A 137 -2.73 6.05 11.17
CA PHE A 137 -3.05 4.91 10.30
C PHE A 137 -3.39 5.34 8.87
N SER A 138 -4.12 6.46 8.73
CA SER A 138 -4.51 6.94 7.40
C SER A 138 -3.29 7.27 6.54
N SER A 139 -2.30 8.00 7.06
CA SER A 139 -1.11 8.33 6.26
C SER A 139 -0.25 7.12 5.95
N ARG A 140 -0.25 6.09 6.81
CA ARG A 140 0.41 4.81 6.53
C ARG A 140 -0.27 4.07 5.38
N LEU A 141 -1.61 4.01 5.40
CA LEU A 141 -2.40 3.41 4.32
C LEU A 141 -2.22 4.17 3.00
N ASP A 142 -2.23 5.50 3.06
CA ASP A 142 -2.00 6.35 1.88
C ASP A 142 -0.61 6.09 1.29
N ASP A 143 0.44 5.99 2.11
CA ASP A 143 1.79 5.69 1.64
C ASP A 143 1.91 4.29 1.04
N PHE A 144 1.27 3.26 1.59
CA PHE A 144 1.23 1.94 0.95
C PHE A 144 0.68 2.02 -0.48
N MET A 145 -0.39 2.79 -0.68
CA MET A 145 -1.07 2.91 -1.96
C MET A 145 -0.32 3.80 -2.94
N ARG A 146 0.31 4.86 -2.42
CA ARG A 146 1.14 5.77 -3.21
C ARG A 146 2.42 5.10 -3.70
N LEU A 147 3.08 4.32 -2.84
CA LEU A 147 4.41 3.76 -3.09
C LEU A 147 4.42 2.44 -3.85
N SER A 148 3.30 1.73 -3.96
CA SER A 148 3.23 0.41 -4.59
C SER A 148 2.70 0.48 -6.02
N ASN A 149 3.12 -0.48 -6.85
CA ASN A 149 2.61 -0.71 -8.21
C ASN A 149 1.83 -2.03 -8.31
N SER A 150 1.95 -2.90 -7.31
CA SER A 150 1.20 -4.16 -7.18
C SER A 150 1.10 -4.55 -5.72
N ILE A 151 0.10 -5.36 -5.40
CA ILE A 151 -0.18 -5.80 -4.04
C ILE A 151 -0.23 -7.32 -4.01
N VAL A 152 0.38 -7.90 -2.99
CA VAL A 152 0.25 -9.31 -2.63
C VAL A 152 -0.34 -9.37 -1.23
N ALA A 153 -1.49 -10.02 -1.08
CA ALA A 153 -2.07 -10.33 0.21
C ALA A 153 -1.89 -11.83 0.50
N THR A 154 -1.18 -12.10 1.57
CA THR A 154 -0.87 -13.45 2.08
C THR A 154 -1.75 -13.74 3.29
N PRO A 155 -1.82 -14.98 3.81
CA PRO A 155 -2.66 -15.31 4.96
C PRO A 155 -2.48 -14.33 6.13
N GLY A 156 -3.59 -13.78 6.61
CA GLY A 156 -3.56 -12.56 7.42
C GLY A 156 -4.79 -12.32 8.29
N GLY A 157 -4.67 -11.38 9.21
CA GLY A 157 -5.75 -10.99 10.11
C GLY A 157 -6.50 -9.74 9.65
N ILE A 158 -7.14 -9.05 10.61
CA ILE A 158 -7.89 -7.80 10.37
C ILE A 158 -7.04 -6.74 9.66
N GLY A 159 -5.75 -6.60 10.01
CA GLY A 159 -4.86 -5.64 9.35
C GLY A 159 -4.70 -5.92 7.86
N THR A 160 -4.41 -7.17 7.50
CA THR A 160 -4.28 -7.61 6.10
C THR A 160 -5.59 -7.44 5.34
N LEU A 161 -6.74 -7.74 5.96
CA LEU A 161 -8.05 -7.52 5.35
C LEU A 161 -8.35 -6.02 5.15
N LEU A 162 -8.00 -5.17 6.12
CA LEU A 162 -8.12 -3.72 6.00
C LEU A 162 -7.33 -3.22 4.79
N GLU A 163 -6.07 -3.62 4.69
CA GLU A 163 -5.18 -3.23 3.59
C GLU A 163 -5.72 -3.73 2.24
N LEU A 164 -6.13 -5.00 2.15
CA LEU A 164 -6.75 -5.58 0.96
C LEU A 164 -7.98 -4.79 0.49
N PHE A 165 -8.97 -4.60 1.37
CA PHE A 165 -10.21 -3.92 1.00
C PHE A 165 -9.98 -2.43 0.72
N PHE A 166 -9.05 -1.78 1.42
CA PHE A 166 -8.69 -0.40 1.14
C PHE A 166 -8.09 -0.26 -0.27
N SER A 167 -7.13 -1.12 -0.63
CA SER A 167 -6.57 -1.14 -1.97
C SER A 167 -7.61 -1.40 -3.05
N TRP A 168 -8.44 -2.41 -2.84
CA TRP A 168 -9.49 -2.79 -3.78
C TRP A 168 -10.48 -1.64 -3.98
N GLN A 169 -10.92 -1.00 -2.89
CA GLN A 169 -11.81 0.15 -2.93
C GLN A 169 -11.24 1.30 -3.76
N LEU A 170 -9.94 1.61 -3.62
CA LEU A 170 -9.31 2.70 -4.36
C LEU A 170 -9.15 2.41 -5.85
N ILE A 171 -8.90 1.15 -6.23
CA ILE A 171 -8.90 0.72 -7.63
C ILE A 171 -10.32 0.79 -8.20
N GLN A 172 -11.32 0.29 -7.47
CA GLN A 172 -12.73 0.28 -7.88
C GLN A 172 -13.23 1.69 -8.26
N VAL A 173 -12.88 2.70 -7.45
CA VAL A 173 -13.29 4.10 -7.69
C VAL A 173 -12.30 4.88 -8.55
N ARG A 174 -11.30 4.20 -9.14
CA ARG A 174 -10.27 4.77 -10.02
C ARG A 174 -9.45 5.89 -9.36
N HIS A 175 -9.30 5.82 -8.04
CA HIS A 175 -8.38 6.70 -7.32
C HIS A 175 -6.93 6.24 -7.46
N LEU A 176 -6.73 4.93 -7.65
CA LEU A 176 -5.46 4.35 -8.08
C LEU A 176 -5.54 3.88 -9.52
N THR A 177 -4.39 3.93 -10.20
CA THR A 177 -4.22 3.26 -11.49
C THR A 177 -4.48 1.77 -11.34
N PRO A 178 -5.12 1.12 -12.35
CA PRO A 178 -5.31 -0.33 -12.35
C PRO A 178 -3.99 -1.04 -12.10
N ARG A 179 -4.01 -2.00 -11.18
CA ARG A 179 -2.85 -2.80 -10.77
C ARG A 179 -3.32 -4.14 -10.21
N PRO A 180 -2.52 -5.20 -10.31
CA PRO A 180 -2.89 -6.49 -9.77
C PRO A 180 -2.87 -6.48 -8.23
N ILE A 181 -3.89 -7.10 -7.66
CA ILE A 181 -3.95 -7.55 -6.27
C ILE A 181 -3.93 -9.09 -6.33
N VAL A 182 -2.85 -9.68 -5.83
CA VAL A 182 -2.65 -11.12 -5.84
C VAL A 182 -2.88 -11.68 -4.43
N LEU A 183 -3.86 -12.56 -4.29
CA LEU A 183 -4.17 -13.29 -3.07
C LEU A 183 -3.45 -14.64 -3.14
N MET A 184 -2.44 -14.83 -2.29
CA MET A 184 -1.65 -16.07 -2.23
C MET A 184 -2.21 -16.99 -1.14
N ASP A 185 -2.27 -18.30 -1.41
CA ASP A 185 -2.96 -19.37 -0.66
C ASP A 185 -4.46 -19.42 -0.98
N LYS A 186 -4.83 -20.18 -2.02
CA LYS A 186 -6.25 -20.33 -2.40
C LYS A 186 -7.06 -20.93 -1.27
N SER A 187 -6.50 -21.84 -0.47
CA SER A 187 -7.22 -22.50 0.61
C SER A 187 -7.67 -21.49 1.69
N PHE A 188 -6.85 -20.48 1.94
CA PHE A 188 -7.17 -19.37 2.85
C PHE A 188 -8.20 -18.41 2.25
N TRP A 189 -8.06 -18.03 0.97
CA TRP A 189 -8.87 -16.96 0.36
C TRP A 189 -10.19 -17.41 -0.27
N SER A 190 -10.35 -18.69 -0.63
CA SER A 190 -11.51 -19.17 -1.38
C SER A 190 -12.84 -18.87 -0.68
N GLY A 191 -12.93 -19.09 0.64
CA GLY A 191 -14.16 -18.81 1.38
C GLY A 191 -14.57 -17.34 1.36
N LEU A 192 -13.61 -16.40 1.31
CA LEU A 192 -13.90 -14.98 1.18
C LEU A 192 -14.35 -14.63 -0.24
N ASP A 193 -13.66 -15.13 -1.26
CA ASP A 193 -14.01 -14.89 -2.68
C ASP A 193 -15.40 -15.45 -3.01
N GLU A 194 -15.71 -16.67 -2.57
CA GLU A 194 -17.03 -17.29 -2.69
C GLU A 194 -18.11 -16.41 -2.07
N TRP A 195 -17.93 -15.99 -0.81
CA TRP A 195 -18.90 -15.12 -0.14
C TRP A 195 -19.08 -13.77 -0.86
N LEU A 196 -18.00 -13.15 -1.33
CA LEU A 196 -18.04 -11.88 -2.08
C LEU A 196 -18.82 -12.00 -3.40
N ARG A 197 -18.67 -13.13 -4.09
CA ARG A 197 -19.38 -13.42 -5.35
C ARG A 197 -20.83 -13.81 -5.14
N GLU A 198 -21.13 -14.60 -4.12
CA GLU A 198 -22.50 -15.05 -3.86
C GLU A 198 -23.37 -13.94 -3.27
N VAL A 199 -22.83 -13.17 -2.31
CA VAL A 199 -23.63 -12.27 -1.49
C VAL A 199 -23.56 -10.81 -2.01
N PRO A 200 -22.44 -10.06 -1.91
CA PRO A 200 -22.36 -8.73 -2.49
C PRO A 200 -22.64 -8.66 -3.99
N LEU A 201 -21.99 -9.51 -4.79
CA LEU A 201 -22.18 -9.47 -6.25
C LEU A 201 -23.56 -10.00 -6.64
N GLY A 202 -24.01 -11.11 -6.06
CA GLY A 202 -25.36 -11.64 -6.30
C GLY A 202 -26.50 -10.69 -5.93
N ARG A 203 -26.25 -9.75 -4.99
CA ARG A 203 -27.20 -8.70 -4.59
C ARG A 203 -26.97 -7.36 -5.30
N GLY A 204 -26.03 -7.28 -6.24
CA GLY A 204 -25.72 -6.05 -7.00
C GLY A 204 -25.08 -4.94 -6.17
N LEU A 205 -24.40 -5.28 -5.07
CA LEU A 205 -23.67 -4.32 -4.23
C LEU A 205 -22.25 -4.02 -4.76
N VAL A 206 -21.75 -4.88 -5.65
CA VAL A 206 -20.50 -4.72 -6.41
C VAL A 206 -20.74 -5.16 -7.86
N SER A 207 -19.84 -4.80 -8.78
CA SER A 207 -19.88 -5.22 -10.19
C SER A 207 -18.91 -6.37 -10.45
N ALA A 208 -19.19 -7.20 -11.47
CA ALA A 208 -18.28 -8.29 -11.85
C ALA A 208 -16.87 -7.78 -12.22
N LYS A 209 -16.79 -6.64 -12.91
CA LYS A 209 -15.53 -5.96 -13.27
C LYS A 209 -14.69 -5.54 -12.05
N ASP A 210 -15.30 -5.41 -10.88
CA ASP A 210 -14.55 -5.01 -9.68
C ASP A 210 -13.55 -6.11 -9.31
N PHE A 211 -13.79 -7.36 -9.72
CA PHE A 211 -12.90 -8.49 -9.50
C PHE A 211 -11.78 -8.62 -10.54
N ASP A 212 -11.76 -7.81 -11.61
CA ASP A 212 -10.80 -7.94 -12.72
C ASP A 212 -9.34 -7.73 -12.26
N CYS A 213 -9.12 -7.01 -11.15
CA CYS A 213 -7.79 -6.81 -10.58
C CYS A 213 -7.38 -7.87 -9.55
N ILE A 214 -8.27 -8.80 -9.19
CA ILE A 214 -8.03 -9.83 -8.17
C ILE A 214 -7.56 -11.12 -8.84
N HIS A 215 -6.41 -11.62 -8.39
CA HIS A 215 -5.87 -12.91 -8.81
C HIS A 215 -5.67 -13.79 -7.58
N ILE A 216 -6.16 -15.03 -7.58
CA ILE A 216 -5.98 -15.96 -6.47
C ILE A 216 -5.12 -17.14 -6.94
N VAL A 217 -3.97 -17.33 -6.30
CA VAL A 217 -2.93 -18.28 -6.71
C VAL A 217 -2.35 -19.00 -5.48
N ASP A 218 -1.66 -20.11 -5.71
CA ASP A 218 -1.11 -20.92 -4.60
C ASP A 218 0.38 -20.72 -4.40
N THR A 219 1.14 -20.52 -5.48
CA THR A 219 2.61 -20.56 -5.38
C THR A 219 3.29 -19.22 -5.57
N PRO A 220 4.49 -19.01 -4.97
CA PRO A 220 5.33 -17.85 -5.23
C PRO A 220 5.59 -17.60 -6.72
N GLU A 221 5.76 -18.66 -7.52
CA GLU A 221 6.03 -18.57 -8.95
C GLU A 221 4.84 -18.01 -9.73
N GLU A 222 3.62 -18.41 -9.38
CA GLU A 222 2.40 -17.86 -9.99
C GLU A 222 2.26 -16.37 -9.66
N VAL A 223 2.48 -15.98 -8.40
CA VAL A 223 2.46 -14.58 -7.97
C VAL A 223 3.51 -13.77 -8.73
N PHE A 224 4.74 -14.27 -8.80
CA PHE A 224 5.83 -13.63 -9.51
C PHE A 224 5.55 -13.48 -11.01
N GLY A 225 4.92 -14.47 -11.65
CA GLY A 225 4.52 -14.40 -13.05
C GLY A 225 3.60 -13.21 -13.35
N ILE A 226 2.52 -13.06 -12.57
CA ILE A 226 1.56 -11.95 -12.70
C ILE A 226 2.26 -10.59 -12.50
N ILE A 227 3.10 -10.50 -11.47
CA ILE A 227 3.80 -9.26 -11.13
C ILE A 227 4.86 -8.90 -12.17
N SER A 228 5.57 -9.89 -12.71
CA SER A 228 6.58 -9.70 -13.75
C SER A 228 5.94 -9.22 -15.06
N GLU A 229 4.77 -9.73 -15.43
CA GLU A 229 4.00 -9.24 -16.57
C GLU A 229 3.59 -7.77 -16.39
N HIS A 230 2.99 -7.44 -15.25
CA HIS A 230 2.59 -6.06 -14.95
C HIS A 230 3.79 -5.11 -14.90
N ARG A 231 4.93 -5.55 -14.35
CA ARG A 231 6.17 -4.76 -14.35
C ARG A 231 6.68 -4.44 -15.75
N LYS A 232 6.61 -5.40 -16.69
CA LYS A 232 7.03 -5.15 -18.08
C LYS A 232 6.14 -4.09 -18.74
N ALA A 233 4.82 -4.17 -18.53
CA ALA A 233 3.88 -3.16 -19.01
C ALA A 233 4.18 -1.77 -18.41
N PHE A 234 4.44 -1.71 -17.11
CA PHE A 234 4.84 -0.48 -16.42
C PHE A 234 6.14 0.12 -16.98
N ALA A 235 7.18 -0.69 -17.21
CA ALA A 235 8.44 -0.21 -17.75
C ALA A 235 8.28 0.46 -19.13
N LEU A 236 7.47 -0.14 -20.01
CA LEU A 236 7.14 0.44 -21.32
C LEU A 236 6.40 1.78 -21.20
N GLU A 237 5.51 1.92 -20.22
CA GLU A 237 4.80 3.18 -19.95
C GLU A 237 5.76 4.27 -19.45
N VAL A 238 6.68 3.92 -18.55
CA VAL A 238 7.71 4.84 -18.04
C VAL A 238 8.62 5.32 -19.17
N GLU A 239 9.10 4.42 -20.03
CA GLU A 239 9.95 4.78 -21.19
C GLU A 239 9.23 5.77 -22.11
N LYS A 240 7.98 5.50 -22.47
CA LYS A 240 7.15 6.39 -23.29
C LYS A 240 6.95 7.77 -22.65
N ASN A 241 6.78 7.82 -21.33
CA ASN A 241 6.61 9.08 -20.60
C ASN A 241 7.91 9.91 -20.57
N LEU A 242 9.07 9.26 -20.55
CA LEU A 242 10.37 9.94 -20.65
C LEU A 242 10.65 10.49 -22.06
N GLU A 243 10.28 9.75 -23.11
CA GLU A 243 10.38 10.21 -24.51
C GLU A 243 9.49 11.44 -24.79
N THR A 244 8.27 11.44 -24.25
CA THR A 244 7.34 12.57 -24.43
C THR A 244 7.77 13.82 -23.66
N LYS A 245 8.30 13.68 -22.44
CA LYS A 245 8.84 14.80 -21.64
C LYS A 245 10.15 15.39 -22.20
N SER A 246 10.93 14.62 -22.98
CA SER A 246 12.19 15.07 -23.58
C SER A 246 12.05 15.74 -24.95
N THR A 247 10.85 15.72 -25.55
CA THR A 247 10.58 16.42 -26.81
C THR A 247 10.24 17.89 -26.53
N PRO A 248 11.02 18.88 -27.00
CA PRO A 248 10.71 20.29 -26.75
C PRO A 248 9.38 20.68 -27.41
N PRO A 249 8.60 21.60 -26.81
CA PRO A 249 7.35 22.05 -27.42
C PRO A 249 7.63 22.59 -28.82
N LYS A 250 6.94 22.06 -29.84
CA LYS A 250 6.98 22.61 -31.19
C LYS A 250 6.51 24.07 -31.08
N LYS A 251 7.44 24.99 -31.36
CA LYS A 251 7.18 26.43 -31.50
C LYS A 251 6.19 26.70 -32.62
#